data_AF-A0A2V8T6F6-F1
#
_entry.id   AF-A0A2V8T6F6-F1
#
_cell.length_a   1.000
_cell.length_b   1.000
_cell.length_c   1.000
_cell.angle_alpha   90.00
_cell.angle_beta   90.00
_cell.angle_gamma   90.00
#
_symmetry.space_group_name_H-M   'P 1'
#
loop_
_entity.id
_entity.type
_entity.pdbx_description
1 polymer ?
#
loop_
_entity_poly.entity_id
_entity_poly.type
_entity_poly.pdbx_seq_one_letter_code
_entity_poly.pdbx_strand_id
1 'polypeptide(L)'
;MGILAGVLLLFLIVGGGACGTYNSLYGKREVVKQKWSNVDVNLERRADLIPNLVETVKGYTKHEEKVFGEIAQARSRLINPQATPEDKIAANSQMDSALSRLLVISENYPDLKASEQYKNLMTQLEGTENRIGVARQDYNQVVADYNTSRGRFPSVIFSNLFGFSPEQEFKADPAKRPVPGVKFE
;
A
#
# COMPACT_ATOMS: atom_id res chain seq x y z
N MET A 1 19.91 37.82 -37.97
CA MET A 1 18.70 38.17 -37.20
C MET A 1 17.67 37.04 -37.16
N GLY A 2 17.27 36.45 -38.30
CA GLY A 2 16.26 35.37 -38.32
C GLY A 2 16.61 34.11 -37.50
N ILE A 3 17.87 33.67 -37.53
CA ILE A 3 18.33 32.49 -36.75
C ILE A 3 18.29 32.76 -35.24
N LEU A 4 18.77 33.93 -34.80
CA LEU A 4 18.72 34.34 -33.38
C LEU A 4 17.28 34.49 -32.88
N ALA A 5 16.39 35.07 -33.68
CA ALA A 5 14.96 35.17 -33.34
C ALA A 5 14.29 33.79 -33.28
N GLY A 6 14.62 32.87 -34.20
CA GLY A 6 14.13 31.50 -34.19
C GLY A 6 14.60 30.69 -32.99
N VAL A 7 15.86 30.85 -32.58
CA VAL A 7 16.42 30.22 -31.36
C VAL A 7 15.74 30.76 -30.10
N LEU A 8 15.53 32.08 -30.01
CA LEU A 8 14.84 32.70 -28.87
C LEU A 8 13.37 32.23 -28.76
N LEU A 9 12.67 32.12 -29.90
CA LEU A 9 11.31 31.62 -29.96
C LEU A 9 11.22 30.14 -29.55
N LEU A 10 12.16 29.31 -30.02
CA LEU A 10 12.27 27.91 -29.61
C LEU A 10 12.51 27.79 -28.10
N PHE A 11 13.38 28.63 -27.54
CA PHE A 11 13.68 28.65 -26.10
C PHE A 11 12.46 29.06 -25.27
N LEU A 12 11.66 30.03 -25.74
CA LEU A 12 10.41 30.42 -25.08
C LEU A 12 9.35 29.32 -25.15
N ILE A 13 9.21 28.63 -26.27
CA ILE A 13 8.26 27.51 -26.45
C ILE A 13 8.67 26.33 -25.55
N VAL A 14 9.95 25.96 -25.56
CA VAL A 14 10.49 24.86 -24.74
C VAL A 14 10.46 25.21 -23.26
N GLY A 15 10.85 26.43 -22.88
CA GLY A 15 10.85 26.90 -21.49
C GLY A 15 9.44 27.04 -20.91
N GLY A 16 8.50 27.60 -21.68
CA GLY A 16 7.09 27.70 -21.28
C GLY A 16 6.42 26.32 -21.15
N GLY A 17 6.67 25.42 -22.11
CA GLY A 17 6.20 24.04 -22.06
C GLY A 17 6.78 23.25 -20.88
N ALA A 18 8.06 23.46 -20.57
CA ALA A 18 8.74 22.81 -19.45
C ALA A 18 8.12 23.18 -18.09
N CYS A 19 7.82 24.46 -17.87
CA CYS A 19 7.19 24.91 -16.62
C CYS A 19 5.77 24.34 -16.45
N GLY A 20 4.98 24.28 -17.53
CA GLY A 20 3.63 23.69 -17.50
C GLY A 20 3.65 22.20 -17.18
N THR A 21 4.52 21.45 -17.85
CA THR A 21 4.71 20.02 -17.60
C THR A 21 5.23 19.75 -16.19
N TYR A 22 6.23 20.51 -15.72
CA TYR A 22 6.80 20.36 -14.38
C TYR A 22 5.72 20.55 -13.30
N ASN A 23 4.96 21.64 -13.35
CA ASN A 23 3.91 21.92 -12.37
C ASN A 23 2.82 20.85 -12.39
N SER A 24 2.44 20.35 -13.57
CA SER A 24 1.46 19.27 -13.70
C SER A 24 1.96 17.96 -13.09
N LEU A 25 3.19 17.53 -13.39
CA LEU A 25 3.78 16.31 -12.84
C LEU A 25 4.03 16.42 -11.33
N TYR A 26 4.45 17.59 -10.85
CA TYR A 26 4.60 17.86 -9.42
C TYR A 26 3.26 17.74 -8.69
N GLY A 27 2.21 18.36 -9.23
CA GLY A 27 0.86 18.24 -8.68
C GLY A 27 0.37 16.79 -8.61
N LYS A 28 0.54 16.00 -9.69
CA LYS A 28 0.19 14.58 -9.70
C LYS A 28 0.99 13.76 -8.68
N ARG A 29 2.29 14.02 -8.54
CA ARG A 29 3.15 13.37 -7.52
C ARG A 29 2.66 13.68 -6.11
N GLU A 30 2.25 14.91 -5.85
CA GLU A 30 1.73 15.29 -4.52
C GLU A 30 0.40 14.57 -4.22
N VAL A 31 -0.48 14.42 -5.22
CA VAL A 31 -1.69 13.61 -5.09
C VAL A 31 -1.37 12.14 -4.79
N VAL A 32 -0.35 11.56 -5.44
CA VAL A 32 0.13 10.20 -5.12
C VAL A 32 0.55 10.09 -3.65
N LYS A 33 1.36 11.04 -3.16
CA LYS A 33 1.78 11.05 -1.74
C LYS A 33 0.59 11.19 -0.78
N GLN A 34 -0.38 12.05 -1.12
CA GLN A 34 -1.58 12.23 -0.32
C GLN A 34 -2.39 10.93 -0.24
N LYS A 35 -2.59 10.24 -1.37
CA LYS A 35 -3.30 8.95 -1.40
C LYS A 35 -2.50 7.85 -0.68
N TRP A 36 -1.18 7.88 -0.76
CA TRP A 36 -0.33 6.99 0.02
C TRP A 36 -0.52 7.19 1.53
N SER A 37 -0.56 8.44 2.01
CA SER A 37 -0.82 8.76 3.42
C SER A 37 -2.14 8.14 3.91
N ASN A 38 -3.19 8.13 3.09
CA ASN A 38 -4.45 7.45 3.42
C ASN A 38 -4.29 5.93 3.55
N VAL A 39 -3.48 5.29 2.70
CA VAL A 39 -3.15 3.87 2.85
C VAL A 39 -2.40 3.65 4.17
N ASP A 40 -1.41 4.49 4.43
CA ASP A 40 -0.51 4.35 5.58
C ASP A 40 -1.25 4.42 6.92
N VAL A 41 -2.18 5.37 7.07
CA VAL A 41 -3.02 5.48 8.27
C VAL A 41 -3.82 4.18 8.54
N ASN A 42 -4.28 3.50 7.49
CA ASN A 42 -5.00 2.23 7.67
C ASN A 42 -4.04 1.07 8.00
N LEU A 43 -2.82 1.08 7.47
CA LEU A 43 -1.77 0.12 7.84
C LEU A 43 -1.34 0.29 9.29
N GLU A 44 -1.20 1.53 9.76
CA GLU A 44 -0.92 1.86 11.16
C GLU A 44 -2.05 1.37 12.07
N ARG A 45 -3.30 1.69 11.74
CA ARG A 45 -4.47 1.20 12.48
C ARG A 45 -4.47 -0.32 12.59
N ARG A 46 -4.13 -1.03 11.51
CA ARG A 46 -4.01 -2.48 11.52
C ARG A 46 -2.94 -2.93 12.51
N ALA A 47 -1.76 -2.31 12.47
CA ALA A 47 -0.65 -2.61 13.36
C ALA A 47 -0.96 -2.30 14.84
N ASP A 48 -1.81 -1.31 15.12
CA ASP A 48 -2.23 -0.93 16.49
C ASP A 48 -3.17 -1.95 17.13
N LEU A 49 -3.93 -2.70 16.33
CA LEU A 49 -4.82 -3.75 16.82
C LEU A 49 -4.08 -5.05 17.18
N ILE A 50 -2.88 -5.25 16.63
CA ILE A 50 -2.12 -6.49 16.76
C ILE A 50 -1.71 -6.83 18.21
N PRO A 51 -1.22 -5.90 19.04
CA PRO A 51 -0.86 -6.22 20.43
C PRO A 51 -2.03 -6.80 21.21
N ASN A 52 -3.21 -6.17 21.12
CA ASN A 52 -4.43 -6.63 21.78
C ASN A 52 -4.86 -8.02 21.28
N LEU A 53 -4.73 -8.27 19.96
CA LEU A 53 -5.01 -9.59 19.39
C LEU A 53 -4.06 -10.65 19.93
N VAL A 54 -2.75 -10.36 19.95
CA VAL A 54 -1.72 -11.28 20.43
C VAL A 54 -1.92 -11.57 21.92
N GLU A 55 -2.20 -10.56 22.74
CA GLU A 55 -2.49 -10.74 24.17
C GLU A 55 -3.74 -11.59 24.40
N THR A 56 -4.81 -11.33 23.63
CA THR A 56 -6.04 -12.12 23.70
C THR A 56 -5.76 -13.58 23.39
N VAL A 57 -5.03 -13.89 22.31
CA VAL A 57 -4.69 -15.26 21.93
C VAL A 57 -3.77 -15.92 22.97
N LYS A 58 -2.78 -15.18 23.51
CA LYS A 58 -1.88 -15.66 24.56
C LYS A 58 -2.59 -16.04 25.86
N GLY A 59 -3.76 -15.46 26.14
CA GLY A 59 -4.62 -15.85 27.26
C GLY A 59 -5.12 -17.30 27.15
N TYR A 60 -5.23 -17.84 25.94
CA TYR A 60 -5.73 -19.20 25.68
C TYR A 60 -4.63 -20.19 25.28
N THR A 61 -3.58 -19.74 24.58
CA THR A 61 -2.47 -20.60 24.17
C THR A 61 -1.12 -19.89 24.20
N LYS A 62 -0.11 -20.58 24.75
CA LYS A 62 1.29 -20.12 24.78
C LYS A 62 2.20 -20.87 23.82
N HIS A 63 1.70 -21.93 23.16
CA HIS A 63 2.52 -22.84 22.35
C HIS A 63 2.77 -22.33 20.92
N GLU A 64 2.12 -21.23 20.51
CA GLU A 64 2.15 -20.69 19.15
C GLU A 64 3.21 -19.59 18.95
N GLU A 65 4.38 -19.73 19.58
CA GLU A 65 5.44 -18.72 19.57
C GLU A 65 5.88 -18.31 18.17
N LYS A 66 5.95 -19.27 17.24
CA LYS A 66 6.33 -19.02 15.85
C LYS A 66 5.38 -18.02 15.19
N VAL A 67 4.07 -18.22 15.35
CA VAL A 67 3.06 -17.33 14.75
C VAL A 67 3.08 -15.96 15.41
N PHE A 68 3.25 -15.89 16.74
CA PHE A 68 3.41 -14.61 17.42
C PHE A 68 4.66 -13.85 16.95
N GLY A 69 5.76 -14.55 16.71
CA GLY A 69 6.99 -13.96 16.15
C GLY A 69 6.79 -13.38 14.75
N GLU A 70 6.12 -14.13 13.87
CA GLU A 70 5.79 -13.66 12.51
C GLU A 70 4.88 -12.43 12.54
N ILE A 71 3.84 -12.42 13.39
CA ILE A 71 2.94 -11.29 13.58
C ILE A 71 3.71 -10.07 14.12
N ALA A 72 4.57 -10.27 15.12
CA ALA A 72 5.36 -9.20 15.71
C ALA A 72 6.34 -8.59 14.69
N GLN A 73 6.99 -9.43 13.87
CA GLN A 73 7.90 -8.98 12.82
C GLN A 73 7.16 -8.21 11.71
N ALA A 74 6.00 -8.69 11.28
CA ALA A 74 5.19 -7.99 10.30
C ALA A 74 4.73 -6.62 10.85
N ARG A 75 4.31 -6.59 12.12
CA ARG A 75 3.93 -5.35 12.82
C ARG A 75 5.09 -4.36 12.88
N SER A 76 6.29 -4.79 13.27
CA SER A 76 7.44 -3.90 13.42
C SER A 76 7.83 -3.24 12.10
N ARG A 77 7.64 -3.94 10.96
CA ARG A 77 7.87 -3.37 9.64
C ARG A 77 6.79 -2.37 9.22
N LEU A 78 5.53 -2.60 9.58
CA LEU A 78 4.43 -1.67 9.30
C LEU A 78 4.58 -0.33 10.03
N ILE A 79 4.99 -0.35 11.30
CA ILE A 79 5.13 0.86 12.12
C ILE A 79 6.50 1.56 11.97
N ASN A 80 7.41 1.02 11.15
CA ASN A 80 8.72 1.61 10.97
C ASN A 80 8.58 2.95 10.22
N PRO A 81 8.94 4.10 10.84
CA PRO A 81 8.79 5.41 10.21
C PRO A 81 9.75 5.61 9.02
N GLN A 82 10.80 4.80 8.91
CA GLN A 82 11.77 4.83 7.81
C GLN A 82 11.43 3.83 6.69
N ALA A 83 10.36 3.05 6.83
CA ALA A 83 9.96 2.08 5.82
C ALA A 83 9.44 2.79 4.57
N THR A 84 9.89 2.34 3.41
CA THR A 84 9.34 2.79 2.13
C THR A 84 7.91 2.28 1.95
N PRO A 85 7.13 2.85 1.02
CA PRO A 85 5.83 2.30 0.65
C PRO A 85 5.88 0.81 0.30
N GLU A 86 6.92 0.39 -0.42
CA GLU A 86 7.14 -0.98 -0.86
C GLU A 86 7.38 -1.92 0.34
N ASP A 87 8.18 -1.48 1.31
CA ASP A 87 8.40 -2.21 2.56
C ASP A 87 7.10 -2.41 3.35
N LYS A 88 6.27 -1.36 3.45
CA LYS A 88 4.98 -1.41 4.16
C LYS A 88 3.98 -2.32 3.42
N ILE A 89 3.96 -2.32 2.09
CA ILE A 89 3.15 -3.23 1.27
C ILE A 89 3.55 -4.68 1.53
N ALA A 90 4.84 -4.99 1.48
CA ALA A 90 5.35 -6.33 1.74
C ALA A 90 5.02 -6.79 3.17
N ALA A 91 5.20 -5.91 4.16
CA ALA A 91 4.85 -6.18 5.55
C ALA A 91 3.35 -6.43 5.76
N ASN A 92 2.48 -5.69 5.07
CA ASN A 92 1.04 -5.94 5.09
C ASN A 92 0.69 -7.32 4.54
N SER A 93 1.33 -7.75 3.44
CA SER A 93 1.13 -9.09 2.88
C SER A 93 1.57 -10.19 3.86
N GLN A 94 2.70 -9.99 4.54
CA GLN A 94 3.16 -10.91 5.58
C GLN A 94 2.18 -10.97 6.77
N MET A 95 1.63 -9.82 7.16
CA MET A 95 0.59 -9.73 8.19
C MET A 95 -0.66 -10.51 7.78
N ASP A 96 -1.12 -10.40 6.52
CA ASP A 96 -2.24 -11.20 6.02
C ASP A 96 -1.99 -12.69 6.19
N SER A 97 -0.82 -13.17 5.75
CA SER A 97 -0.47 -14.59 5.86
C SER A 97 -0.41 -15.06 7.32
N ALA A 98 0.09 -14.22 8.22
CA ALA A 98 0.16 -14.53 9.64
C ALA A 98 -1.23 -14.57 10.30
N LEU A 99 -2.12 -13.64 9.95
CA LEU A 99 -3.52 -13.66 10.40
C LEU A 99 -4.28 -14.87 9.85
N SER A 100 -4.02 -15.30 8.61
CA SER A 100 -4.60 -16.55 8.07
C SER A 100 -4.15 -17.78 8.86
N ARG A 101 -2.87 -17.84 9.27
CA ARG A 101 -2.38 -18.92 10.15
C ARG A 101 -3.03 -18.86 11.53
N LEU A 102 -3.24 -17.66 12.07
CA LEU A 102 -3.91 -17.46 13.35
C LEU A 102 -5.38 -17.92 13.33
N LEU A 103 -6.08 -17.75 12.20
CA LEU A 103 -7.43 -18.29 12.00
C LEU A 103 -7.43 -19.82 12.06
N VAL A 104 -6.44 -20.49 11.45
CA VAL A 104 -6.33 -21.96 11.55
C VAL A 104 -6.04 -22.40 12.99
N ILE A 105 -5.22 -21.64 13.73
CA ILE A 105 -4.96 -21.91 15.14
C ILE A 105 -6.25 -21.81 15.95
N SER A 106 -7.08 -20.77 15.74
CA SER A 106 -8.29 -20.60 16.53
C SER A 106 -9.32 -21.72 16.34
N GLU A 107 -9.30 -22.44 15.21
CA GLU A 107 -10.09 -23.66 15.03
C GLU A 107 -9.73 -24.78 16.02
N ASN A 108 -8.47 -24.84 16.47
CA ASN A 108 -8.01 -25.81 17.47
C ASN A 108 -8.31 -25.38 18.91
N TYR A 109 -8.76 -24.14 19.12
CA TYR A 109 -9.04 -23.57 20.44
C TYR A 109 -10.47 -23.00 20.49
N PRO A 110 -11.50 -23.85 20.73
CA PRO A 110 -12.90 -23.43 20.72
C PRO A 110 -13.22 -22.26 21.66
N ASP A 111 -12.60 -22.21 22.84
CA ASP A 111 -12.81 -21.13 23.81
C ASP A 111 -12.27 -19.78 23.30
N LEU A 112 -11.12 -19.78 22.61
CA LEU A 112 -10.59 -18.59 21.94
C LEU A 112 -11.51 -18.17 20.80
N LYS A 113 -11.93 -19.12 19.97
CA LYS A 113 -12.85 -18.85 18.85
C LYS A 113 -14.19 -18.32 19.33
N ALA A 114 -14.67 -18.77 20.51
CA ALA A 114 -15.90 -18.29 21.12
C ALA A 114 -15.75 -16.92 21.79
N SER A 115 -14.53 -16.54 22.19
CA SER A 115 -14.22 -15.28 22.88
C SER A 115 -14.74 -14.05 22.12
N GLU A 116 -15.56 -13.26 22.80
CA GLU A 116 -16.12 -12.02 22.25
C GLU A 116 -15.02 -11.01 21.92
N GLN A 117 -14.00 -10.89 22.78
CA GLN A 117 -12.86 -10.01 22.56
C GLN A 117 -12.10 -10.37 21.28
N TYR A 118 -11.85 -11.67 21.06
CA TYR A 118 -11.19 -12.15 19.84
C TYR A 118 -12.03 -11.85 18.59
N LYS A 119 -13.32 -12.18 18.61
CA LYS A 119 -14.25 -11.89 17.50
C LYS A 119 -14.28 -10.40 17.17
N ASN A 120 -14.36 -9.54 18.20
CA ASN A 120 -14.38 -8.09 18.03
C ASN A 120 -13.10 -7.57 17.35
N LEU A 121 -11.92 -8.06 17.78
CA LEU A 121 -10.64 -7.69 17.17
C LEU A 121 -10.54 -8.17 15.72
N MET A 122 -10.99 -9.39 15.43
CA MET A 122 -11.03 -9.92 14.06
C MET A 122 -11.95 -9.09 13.15
N THR A 123 -13.13 -8.70 13.64
CA THR A 123 -14.04 -7.79 12.91
C THR A 123 -13.41 -6.43 12.64
N GLN A 124 -12.68 -5.86 13.62
CA GLN A 124 -11.98 -4.58 13.42
C GLN A 124 -10.83 -4.70 12.40
N LEU A 125 -10.10 -5.82 12.42
CA LEU A 125 -9.04 -6.11 11.45
C LEU A 125 -9.59 -6.30 10.05
N GLU A 126 -10.69 -7.04 9.89
CA GLU A 126 -11.41 -7.19 8.62
C GLU A 126 -11.89 -5.83 8.10
N GLY A 127 -12.53 -5.03 8.96
CA GLY A 127 -12.95 -3.67 8.61
C GLY A 127 -11.78 -2.78 8.19
N THR A 128 -10.60 -2.98 8.79
CA THR A 128 -9.38 -2.25 8.41
C THR A 128 -8.85 -2.75 7.06
N GLU A 129 -8.83 -4.06 6.79
CA GLU A 129 -8.43 -4.60 5.48
C GLU A 129 -9.36 -4.14 4.36
N ASN A 130 -10.67 -4.06 4.61
CA ASN A 130 -11.63 -3.51 3.65
C ASN A 130 -11.29 -2.04 3.31
N ARG A 131 -10.93 -1.22 4.31
CA ARG A 131 -10.50 0.17 4.09
C ARG A 131 -9.15 0.25 3.37
N ILE A 132 -8.20 -0.63 3.69
CA ILE A 132 -6.94 -0.78 2.94
C ILE A 132 -7.23 -1.12 1.48
N GLY A 133 -8.19 -2.01 1.20
CA GLY A 133 -8.60 -2.37 -0.15
C GLY A 133 -9.09 -1.17 -0.97
N VAL A 134 -9.97 -0.35 -0.38
CA VAL A 134 -10.46 0.89 -1.01
C VAL A 134 -9.32 1.90 -1.20
N ALA A 135 -8.53 2.17 -0.16
CA ALA A 135 -7.40 3.10 -0.24
C ALA A 135 -6.34 2.66 -1.25
N ARG A 136 -6.11 1.34 -1.38
CA ARG A 136 -5.23 0.73 -2.38
C ARG A 136 -5.71 1.01 -3.80
N GLN A 137 -7.01 0.83 -4.06
CA GLN A 137 -7.59 1.14 -5.37
C GLN A 137 -7.42 2.61 -5.73
N ASP A 138 -7.74 3.51 -4.80
CA ASP A 138 -7.56 4.95 -4.94
C ASP A 138 -6.11 5.34 -5.22
N TYR A 139 -5.17 4.77 -4.47
CA TYR A 139 -3.73 4.99 -4.63
C TYR A 139 -3.24 4.50 -6.00
N ASN A 140 -3.60 3.28 -6.40
CA ASN A 140 -3.19 2.72 -7.69
C ASN A 140 -3.73 3.53 -8.86
N GLN A 141 -4.95 4.06 -8.74
CA GLN A 141 -5.53 4.91 -9.79
C GLN A 141 -4.72 6.18 -10.02
N VAL A 142 -4.27 6.85 -8.95
CA VAL A 142 -3.46 8.08 -9.08
C VAL A 142 -2.01 7.78 -9.48
N VAL A 143 -1.45 6.65 -9.04
CA VAL A 143 -0.14 6.17 -9.49
C VAL A 143 -0.15 5.87 -10.99
N ALA A 144 -1.18 5.18 -11.49
CA ALA A 144 -1.34 4.89 -12.90
C ALA A 144 -1.48 6.16 -13.74
N ASP A 145 -2.27 7.14 -13.28
CA ASP A 145 -2.40 8.44 -13.93
C ASP A 145 -1.06 9.23 -13.94
N TYR A 146 -0.35 9.27 -12.82
CA TYR A 146 0.97 9.88 -12.73
C TYR A 146 1.97 9.21 -13.68
N ASN A 147 2.10 7.88 -13.61
CA ASN A 147 3.03 7.12 -14.44
C ASN A 147 2.72 7.26 -15.94
N THR A 148 1.43 7.26 -16.30
CA THR A 148 0.98 7.49 -17.68
C THR A 148 1.29 8.92 -18.14
N SER A 149 0.98 9.92 -17.31
CA SER A 149 1.24 11.34 -17.63
C SER A 149 2.73 11.63 -17.81
N ARG A 150 3.56 10.99 -16.99
CA ARG A 150 5.02 11.01 -17.04
C ARG A 150 5.57 10.35 -18.31
N GLY A 151 4.99 9.23 -18.74
CA GLY A 151 5.44 8.47 -19.91
C GLY A 151 4.98 9.00 -21.28
N ARG A 152 4.10 10.00 -21.32
CA ARG A 152 3.59 10.58 -22.58
C ARG A 152 4.50 11.69 -23.10
N PHE A 153 4.58 11.85 -24.42
CA PHE A 153 5.24 13.01 -25.03
C PHE A 153 4.35 14.27 -24.88
N PRO A 154 4.92 15.47 -24.59
CA PRO A 154 6.35 15.75 -24.39
C PRO A 154 6.85 15.50 -22.95
N SER A 155 5.96 15.16 -22.01
CA SER A 155 6.28 14.97 -20.58
C SER A 155 7.44 14.03 -20.30
N VAL A 156 7.63 12.96 -21.09
CA VAL A 156 8.70 11.97 -20.91
C VAL A 156 10.12 12.58 -21.01
N ILE A 157 10.28 13.63 -21.83
CA ILE A 157 11.57 14.31 -21.99
C ILE A 157 11.89 15.09 -20.71
N PHE A 158 10.91 15.88 -20.25
CA PHE A 158 11.04 16.70 -19.05
C PHE A 158 11.06 15.86 -17.77
N SER A 159 10.35 14.73 -17.72
CA SER A 159 10.34 13.85 -16.57
C SER A 159 11.72 13.26 -16.30
N ASN A 160 12.41 12.83 -17.35
CA ASN A 160 13.77 12.29 -17.24
C ASN A 160 14.77 13.39 -16.90
N LEU A 161 14.59 14.62 -17.43
CA LEU A 161 15.47 15.75 -17.15
C LEU A 161 15.34 16.28 -15.71
N PHE A 162 14.14 16.30 -15.14
CA PHE A 162 13.85 16.88 -13.82
C PHE A 162 13.68 15.83 -12.70
N GLY A 163 14.01 14.56 -12.93
CA GLY A 163 13.97 13.52 -11.89
C GLY A 163 12.57 13.07 -11.47
N PHE A 164 11.61 13.11 -12.40
CA PHE A 164 10.31 12.47 -12.19
C PHE A 164 10.42 10.96 -12.44
N SER A 165 10.71 10.21 -11.37
CA SER A 165 10.74 8.74 -11.33
C SER A 165 9.34 8.13 -11.32
N PRO A 166 9.15 6.87 -11.78
CA PRO A 166 7.88 6.17 -11.63
C PRO A 166 7.59 5.91 -10.16
N GLU A 167 6.31 5.91 -9.81
CA GLU A 167 5.83 5.47 -8.50
C GLU A 167 5.36 4.01 -8.61
N GLN A 168 5.56 3.22 -7.56
CA GLN A 168 5.16 1.81 -7.55
C GLN A 168 3.68 1.67 -7.17
N GLU A 169 2.95 0.81 -7.87
CA GLU A 169 1.57 0.49 -7.50
C GLU A 169 1.53 -0.48 -6.32
N PHE A 170 0.55 -0.33 -5.43
CA PHE A 170 0.22 -1.31 -4.42
C PHE A 170 -0.57 -2.46 -5.05
N LYS A 171 0.14 -3.39 -5.68
CA LYS A 171 -0.45 -4.60 -6.26
C LYS A 171 -0.68 -5.66 -5.17
N ALA A 172 -1.80 -6.37 -5.29
CA ALA A 172 -1.96 -7.63 -4.57
C ALA A 172 -0.98 -8.65 -5.17
N ASP A 173 -0.34 -9.44 -4.31
CA ASP A 173 0.51 -10.54 -4.74
C ASP A 173 -0.27 -11.46 -5.71
N PRO A 174 0.20 -11.67 -6.95
CA PRO A 174 -0.48 -12.54 -7.92
C PRO A 174 -0.69 -13.97 -7.40
N ALA A 175 0.05 -14.41 -6.38
CA ALA A 175 -0.11 -15.71 -5.73
C ALA A 175 -1.43 -15.89 -4.95
N LYS A 176 -2.19 -14.82 -4.65
CA LYS A 176 -3.46 -14.88 -3.88
C LYS A 176 -4.70 -15.24 -4.72
N ARG A 177 -4.57 -15.60 -6.00
CA ARG A 177 -5.72 -16.06 -6.82
C ARG A 177 -5.64 -17.55 -7.16
N PRO A 178 -6.10 -18.43 -6.27
CA PRO A 178 -6.98 -19.51 -6.67
C PRO A 178 -8.40 -19.09 -6.29
N VAL A 179 -9.20 -18.66 -7.28
CA VAL A 179 -10.65 -18.60 -7.10
C VAL A 179 -11.10 -20.06 -7.08
N PRO A 180 -11.52 -20.64 -5.94
CA PRO A 180 -12.05 -21.99 -5.95
C PRO A 180 -13.37 -21.92 -6.70
N GLY A 181 -13.45 -22.57 -7.86
CA GLY A 181 -14.71 -22.75 -8.56
C GLY A 181 -15.62 -23.55 -7.66
N VAL A 182 -16.74 -22.95 -7.24
CA VAL A 182 -17.78 -23.66 -6.51
C VAL A 182 -18.31 -24.76 -7.43
N LYS A 183 -17.91 -26.01 -7.17
CA LYS A 183 -18.56 -27.18 -7.74
C LYS A 183 -19.71 -27.51 -6.82
N PHE A 184 -20.92 -27.27 -7.29
CA PHE A 184 -22.10 -27.91 -6.71
C PHE A 184 -22.07 -29.38 -7.16
N GLU A 185 -22.12 -30.30 -6.21
CA GLU A 185 -22.52 -31.70 -6.45
C GLU A 185 -24.05 -31.81 -6.37
#